data_AF-A0A182EUD2-F1
#
_entry.id   AF-A0A182EUD2-F1
#
_cell.length_a   1.000
_cell.length_b   1.000
_cell.length_c   1.000
_cell.angle_alpha   90.00
_cell.angle_beta   90.00
_cell.angle_gamma   90.00
#
_symmetry.space_group_name_H-M   'P 1'
#
loop_
_entity.id
_entity.type
_entity.pdbx_description
1 polymer ?
#
loop_
_entity_poly.entity_id
_entity_poly.type
_entity_poly.pdbx_seq_one_letter_code
_entity_poly.pdbx_strand_id
1 'polypeptide(L)' 'MDPVNSGLCDLSDLHVLDYAPTLKDLAASVVIRNGLNEKFADIIPIDLNHDLRMMTQPNKITRARYDG' A
#
# COMPACT_ATOMS: atom_id res chain seq x y z
N MET A 1 0.15 39.44 -18.55
CA MET A 1 1.30 38.52 -18.35
C MET A 1 0.85 37.53 -17.31
N ASP A 2 0.02 36.60 -17.76
CA ASP A 2 -0.67 35.63 -16.93
C ASP A 2 0.29 34.46 -16.66
N PRO A 3 0.47 34.03 -15.41
CA PRO A 3 1.31 32.88 -15.10
C PRO A 3 0.54 31.60 -15.42
N VAL A 4 0.44 31.31 -16.73
CA VAL A 4 -0.07 30.04 -17.22
C VAL A 4 1.04 28.99 -17.04
N ASN A 5 0.73 27.91 -16.31
CA ASN A 5 1.53 26.68 -16.19
C ASN A 5 2.67 26.65 -15.17
N SER A 6 2.43 27.01 -13.91
CA SER A 6 3.19 26.36 -12.83
C SER A 6 2.51 25.05 -12.43
N GLY A 7 2.70 24.03 -13.27
CA GLY A 7 2.40 22.63 -12.96
C GLY A 7 3.40 22.01 -11.96
N LEU A 8 4.09 22.85 -11.19
CA LEU A 8 4.95 22.42 -10.09
C LEU A 8 4.10 22.38 -8.83
N CYS A 9 3.36 21.28 -8.69
CA CYS A 9 2.80 20.92 -7.41
C CYS A 9 3.99 20.66 -6.48
N ASP A 10 4.19 21.55 -5.52
CA ASP A 10 5.26 21.39 -4.53
C ASP A 10 4.99 20.09 -3.75
N LEU A 11 5.85 19.10 -3.98
CA LEU A 11 5.86 17.82 -3.26
C LEU A 11 6.97 17.82 -2.20
N SER A 12 7.35 18.99 -1.69
CA SER A 12 8.30 19.14 -0.58
C SER A 12 7.86 18.39 0.69
N ASP A 13 6.56 18.09 0.83
CA ASP A 13 6.01 17.22 1.89
C ASP A 13 6.22 15.71 1.64
N LEU A 14 6.77 15.31 0.49
CA LEU A 14 7.12 13.92 0.22
C LEU A 14 8.44 13.58 0.93
N HIS A 15 8.40 13.58 2.26
CA HIS A 15 9.38 12.84 3.03
C HIS A 15 9.37 11.40 2.50
N VAL A 16 10.48 10.99 1.89
CA VAL A 16 10.74 9.57 1.61
C VAL A 16 10.66 8.87 2.96
N LEU A 17 9.55 8.19 3.21
CA LEU A 17 9.42 7.31 4.36
C LEU A 17 10.53 6.27 4.19
N ASP A 18 11.44 6.18 5.17
CA ASP A 18 12.44 5.11 5.28
C ASP A 18 11.72 3.78 5.54
N TYR A 19 10.97 3.30 4.56
CA TYR A 19 10.23 2.06 4.64
C TYR A 19 11.23 0.91 4.50
N ALA A 20 11.56 0.32 5.64
CA ALA A 20 12.30 -0.93 5.71
C ALA A 20 11.31 -2.08 5.96
N PRO A 21 11.13 -3.02 5.01
CA PRO A 21 10.26 -4.16 5.24
C PRO A 21 10.83 -5.02 6.37
N THR A 22 9.97 -5.38 7.30
CA THR A 22 10.32 -6.31 8.37
C THR A 22 10.40 -7.75 7.83
N LEU A 23 10.99 -8.66 8.61
CA LEU A 23 10.98 -10.08 8.26
C LEU A 23 9.55 -10.62 8.05
N LYS A 24 8.58 -10.09 8.80
CA LYS A 24 7.16 -10.43 8.66
C LYS A 24 6.64 -10.04 7.28
N ASP A 25 6.96 -8.83 6.81
CA ASP A 25 6.54 -8.32 5.51
C ASP A 25 7.13 -9.15 4.36
N LEU A 26 8.41 -9.51 4.48
CA LEU A 26 9.10 -10.36 3.50
C LEU A 26 8.50 -11.76 3.43
N ALA A 27 8.23 -12.38 4.59
CA ALA A 27 7.58 -13.69 4.65
C ALA A 27 6.16 -13.66 4.09
N ALA A 28 5.38 -12.64 4.44
CA ALA A 28 4.04 -12.41 3.92
C ALA A 28 4.03 -12.24 2.39
N SER A 29 4.99 -11.50 1.84
CA SER A 29 5.14 -11.33 0.39
C SER A 29 5.34 -12.66 -0.34
N VAL A 30 6.16 -13.56 0.21
CA VAL A 30 6.38 -14.91 -0.37
C VAL A 30 5.12 -15.77 -0.29
N VAL A 31 4.39 -15.68 0.82
CA VAL A 31 3.11 -16.40 1.02
C VAL A 31 2.07 -15.97 -0.01
N ILE A 32 1.91 -14.65 -0.22
CA ILE A 32 0.99 -14.08 -1.20
C ILE A 32 1.43 -14.47 -2.62
N ARG A 33 2.71 -14.30 -2.96
CA ARG A 33 3.24 -14.57 -4.30
C ARG A 33 3.02 -16.02 -4.75
N ASN A 34 3.04 -16.96 -3.82
CA ASN A 34 2.81 -18.39 -4.09
C ASN A 34 1.33 -18.81 -3.93
N GLY A 35 0.43 -17.88 -3.58
CA GLY A 35 -0.99 -18.14 -3.35
C GLY A 35 -1.25 -19.07 -2.16
N LEU A 36 -0.37 -19.09 -1.16
CA LEU A 36 -0.49 -19.97 0.00
C LEU A 36 -1.57 -19.48 0.98
N ASN A 37 -1.85 -18.17 0.98
CA ASN A 37 -2.92 -17.56 1.77
C ASN A 37 -4.31 -18.11 1.39
N GLU A 38 -4.54 -18.39 0.11
CA GLU A 38 -5.81 -18.96 -0.37
C GLU A 38 -5.83 -20.49 -0.19
N LYS A 39 -4.72 -21.15 -0.53
CA LYS A 39 -4.61 -22.62 -0.46
C LYS A 39 -4.68 -23.18 0.96
N PHE A 40 -4.20 -22.43 1.94
CA PHE A 40 -4.13 -22.86 3.34
C PHE A 40 -4.91 -21.92 4.27
N ALA A 41 -5.94 -21.24 3.75
CA ALA A 41 -6.77 -20.29 4.50
C ALA A 41 -7.35 -20.88 5.80
N ASP A 42 -7.65 -22.18 5.81
CA ASP A 42 -8.23 -22.89 6.97
C ASP A 42 -7.21 -23.26 8.05
N ILE A 43 -5.91 -23.21 7.72
CA ILE A 43 -4.80 -23.57 8.63
C ILE A 43 -4.10 -22.32 9.16
N ILE A 44 -4.18 -21.22 8.41
CA ILE A 44 -3.57 -19.95 8.78
C ILE A 44 -4.41 -19.30 9.90
N PRO A 45 -3.79 -18.83 11.00
CA PRO A 45 -4.48 -18.09 12.04
C PRO A 45 -5.24 -16.89 11.47
N ILE A 46 -6.45 -16.64 12.00
CA ILE A 46 -7.37 -15.59 11.51
C ILE A 46 -6.69 -14.23 11.42
N ASP A 47 -5.91 -13.86 12.44
CA ASP A 47 -5.21 -12.57 12.49
C ASP A 47 -4.18 -12.43 11.36
N LEU A 48 -3.46 -13.52 11.05
CA LEU A 48 -2.47 -13.52 9.97
C LEU A 48 -3.16 -13.48 8.60
N ASN A 49 -4.29 -14.16 8.45
CA ASN A 49 -5.07 -14.13 7.21
C ASN A 49 -5.64 -12.71 6.96
N HIS A 50 -6.05 -12.03 8.02
CA HIS A 50 -6.49 -10.64 7.94
C HIS A 50 -5.38 -9.71 7.45
N ASP A 51 -4.17 -9.83 8.03
CA ASP A 51 -3.00 -9.05 7.60
C ASP A 51 -2.66 -9.29 6.12
N LEU A 52 -2.59 -10.56 5.70
CA LEU A 52 -2.30 -10.94 4.31
C LEU A 52 -3.35 -10.36 3.35
N ARG A 53 -4.62 -10.36 3.75
CA ARG A 53 -5.71 -9.78 2.97
C ARG A 53 -5.63 -8.25 2.89
N MET A 54 -5.15 -7.57 3.92
CA MET A 54 -4.92 -6.12 3.86
C MET A 54 -3.78 -5.77 2.92
N MET A 55 -2.72 -6.59 2.87
CA MET A 55 -1.59 -6.40 1.96
C MET A 55 -1.94 -6.62 0.48
N THR A 56 -3.04 -7.33 0.16
CA THR A 56 -3.50 -7.54 -1.22
C THR A 56 -4.53 -6.52 -1.69
N GLN A 57 -4.99 -5.61 -0.81
CA GLN A 57 -5.97 -4.61 -1.22
C GLN A 57 -5.32 -3.49 -2.06
N PRO A 58 -6.04 -2.96 -3.05
CA PRO A 58 -5.56 -1.83 -3.82
C PRO A 58 -5.44 -0.60 -2.91
N ASN A 59 -4.28 0.04 -2.92
CA ASN A 59 -4.00 1.23 -2.12
C ASN A 59 -4.72 2.46 -2.73
N LYS A 60 -6.02 2.58 -2.47
CA LYS A 60 -6.85 3.70 -2.96
C LYS A 60 -6.72 4.90 -2.04
N ILE A 61 -5.85 5.83 -2.42
CA ILE A 61 -5.80 7.15 -1.79
C ILE A 61 -6.86 8.02 -2.46
N THR A 62 -8.08 8.01 -1.92
CA THR A 62 -9.16 8.88 -2.42
C THR A 62 -8.84 10.33 -2.02
N ARG A 63 -8.15 11.08 -2.88
CA ARG A 63 -8.14 12.55 -2.79
C ARG A 63 -9.51 13.03 -3.25
N ALA A 64 -10.35 13.48 -2.31
CA ALA A 64 -11.47 14.34 -2.68
C ALA A 64 -10.87 15.56 -3.39
N ARG A 65 -11.12 15.69 -4.69
CA ARG A 65 -10.82 16.93 -5.38
C ARG A 65 -11.77 17.97 -4.77
N TYR A 66 -11.21 18.91 -4.03
CA TYR A 66 -11.92 20.12 -3.64
C TYR A 66 -11.99 20.97 -4.92
N ASP A 67 -12.99 20.68 -5.75
CA ASP A 67 -13.36 21.54 -6.86
C ASP A 67 -14.14 22.71 -6.25
N GLY A 68 -13.43 23.82 -6.06
CA GLY A 68 -14.00 25.09 -5.62
C GLY A 68 -14.88 25.73 -6.68
#